data_AF-A0A7Z8QBD1-F1
#
_entry.id   AF-A0A7Z8QBD1-F1
#
_cell.length_a   1.000
_cell.length_b   1.000
_cell.length_c   1.000
_cell.angle_alpha   90.00
_cell.angle_beta   90.00
_cell.angle_gamma   90.00
#
_symmetry.space_group_name_H-M   'P 1'
#
loop_
_entity.id
_entity.type
_entity.pdbx_description
1 polymer ?
#
loop_
_entity_poly.entity_id
_entity_poly.type
_entity_poly.pdbx_seq_one_letter_code
_entity_poly.pdbx_strand_id
1 'polypeptide(L)'
;MGFLRRRFADKGWEREDNQIFIFGFSRGSYAARRLAGLITQCGIPVKAGDLDIAWQLYLKQDMQSTQALKDSGRLFDVSIEMLGVWDTVKTTTDSDFHDTA
;
A
#
# COMPACT_ATOMS: atom_id res chain seq x y z
N MET A 1 -17.16 10.53 3.07
CA MET A 1 -16.81 9.35 2.26
C MET A 1 -15.72 9.76 1.28
N GLY A 2 -14.50 9.23 1.43
CA GLY A 2 -13.24 9.81 0.93
C GLY A 2 -13.08 9.83 -0.59
N PHE A 3 -12.50 10.94 -1.09
CA PHE A 3 -12.17 11.24 -2.48
C PHE A 3 -11.55 10.05 -3.24
N LEU A 4 -10.59 9.35 -2.64
CA LEU A 4 -9.88 8.24 -3.28
C LEU A 4 -10.81 7.09 -3.67
N ARG A 5 -11.79 6.74 -2.83
CA ARG A 5 -12.75 5.68 -3.15
C ARG A 5 -13.58 6.03 -4.39
N ARG A 6 -13.99 7.30 -4.52
CA ARG A 6 -14.80 7.73 -5.66
C ARG A 6 -14.00 7.75 -6.96
N ARG A 7 -12.71 8.12 -6.88
CA ARG A 7 -11.80 8.13 -8.04
C ARG A 7 -11.42 6.72 -8.51
N PHE A 8 -11.12 5.80 -7.60
CA PHE A 8 -10.70 4.44 -7.97
C PHE A 8 -11.85 3.44 -8.21
N ALA A 9 -13.07 3.74 -7.74
CA ALA A 9 -14.26 2.94 -8.04
C ALA A 9 -14.99 3.42 -9.31
N ASP A 10 -14.56 4.52 -9.92
CA ASP A 10 -15.11 5.02 -11.16
C ASP A 10 -14.63 4.13 -12.32
N LYS A 11 -15.53 3.34 -12.89
CA LYS A 11 -15.27 2.50 -14.06
C LYS A 11 -15.26 3.30 -15.37
N GLY A 12 -15.51 4.61 -15.31
CA GLY A 12 -15.52 5.51 -16.47
C GLY A 12 -14.14 5.98 -16.91
N TRP A 13 -13.08 5.66 -16.16
CA TRP A 13 -11.69 6.02 -16.48
C TRP A 13 -10.83 4.77 -16.62
N GLU A 14 -9.93 4.78 -17.60
CA GLU A 14 -9.02 3.66 -17.81
C GLU A 14 -8.07 3.52 -16.61
N ARG A 15 -7.70 2.27 -16.28
CA ARG A 15 -6.86 1.99 -15.09
C ARG A 15 -5.52 2.72 -15.16
N GLU A 16 -5.07 3.03 -16.36
CA GLU A 16 -3.84 3.77 -16.69
C GLU A 16 -3.90 5.25 -16.25
N ASP A 17 -5.10 5.85 -16.11
CA ASP A 17 -5.28 7.24 -15.67
C ASP A 17 -5.25 7.42 -14.13
N ASN A 18 -5.14 6.31 -13.40
CA ASN A 18 -5.22 6.26 -11.94
C ASN A 18 -3.88 5.87 -11.32
N GLN A 19 -2.89 6.73 -11.50
CA GLN A 19 -1.53 6.51 -11.00
C GLN A 19 -1.37 6.99 -9.54
N ILE A 20 -0.75 6.15 -8.71
CA ILE A 20 -0.42 6.48 -7.32
C ILE A 20 1.09 6.77 -7.22
N PHE A 21 1.41 7.96 -6.71
CA PHE A 21 2.78 8.36 -6.38
C PHE A 21 2.88 8.55 -4.87
N ILE A 22 3.86 7.92 -4.23
CA ILE A 22 4.11 8.05 -2.80
C ILE A 22 5.46 8.73 -2.58
N PHE A 23 5.48 9.76 -1.76
CA PHE A 23 6.69 10.50 -1.44
C PHE A 23 6.97 10.50 0.07
N GLY A 24 8.25 10.35 0.44
CA GLY A 24 8.70 10.41 1.82
C GLY A 24 10.06 11.10 1.95
N PHE A 25 10.28 11.80 3.06
CA PHE A 25 11.54 12.45 3.38
C PHE A 25 11.95 12.18 4.83
N SER A 26 13.23 11.90 5.09
CA SER A 26 13.77 11.59 6.42
C SER A 26 12.97 10.46 7.10
N ARG A 27 12.42 10.67 8.30
CA ARG A 27 11.52 9.72 8.99
C ARG A 27 10.26 9.38 8.18
N GLY A 28 9.78 10.32 7.35
CA GLY A 28 8.64 10.11 6.47
C GLY A 28 8.91 9.04 5.40
N SER A 29 10.17 8.78 5.06
CA SER A 29 10.54 7.72 4.11
C SER A 29 10.24 6.32 4.64
N TYR A 30 10.36 6.10 5.96
CA TYR A 30 9.94 4.83 6.58
C TYR A 30 8.42 4.62 6.45
N ALA A 31 7.63 5.65 6.78
CA ALA A 31 6.18 5.59 6.64
C ALA A 31 5.75 5.38 5.18
N ALA A 32 6.40 6.08 4.23
CA ALA A 32 6.15 5.92 2.80
C ALA A 32 6.41 4.48 2.32
N ARG A 33 7.53 3.86 2.73
CA ARG A 33 7.83 2.45 2.41
C ARG A 33 6.81 1.48 3.00
N ARG A 34 6.44 1.66 4.27
CA ARG A 34 5.44 0.81 4.94
C ARG A 34 4.06 0.92 4.29
N LEU A 35 3.65 2.14 3.94
CA LEU A 35 2.41 2.38 3.23
C LEU A 35 2.44 1.75 1.83
N ALA A 36 3.54 1.93 1.10
CA ALA A 36 3.71 1.33 -0.22
C ALA A 36 3.63 -0.20 -0.15
N GLY A 37 4.35 -0.82 0.80
CA GLY A 37 4.30 -2.26 1.02
C GLY A 37 2.90 -2.77 1.38
N LEU A 38 2.18 -2.06 2.26
CA LEU A 38 0.79 -2.39 2.60
C LEU A 38 -0.12 -2.36 1.37
N ILE A 39 -0.03 -1.29 0.56
CA ILE A 39 -0.86 -1.13 -0.63
C ILE A 39 -0.51 -2.17 -1.70
N THR A 40 0.77 -2.44 -1.95
CA THR A 40 1.19 -3.45 -2.92
C THR A 40 0.72 -4.85 -2.52
N GLN A 41 0.84 -5.21 -1.24
CA GLN A 41 0.41 -6.52 -0.76
C GLN A 41 -1.11 -6.63 -0.69
N CYS A 42 -1.74 -5.73 0.08
CA CYS A 42 -3.14 -5.84 0.45
C CYS A 42 -4.09 -5.05 -0.44
N GLY A 43 -3.62 -4.07 -1.20
CA GLY A 43 -4.48 -3.12 -1.89
C GLY A 43 -5.13 -2.11 -0.93
N ILE A 44 -6.20 -1.46 -1.38
CA ILE A 44 -6.95 -0.46 -0.62
C ILE A 44 -8.23 -1.09 -0.06
N PRO A 45 -8.50 -1.02 1.26
CA PRO A 45 -9.75 -1.48 1.82
C PRO A 45 -10.97 -0.72 1.26
N VAL A 46 -11.99 -1.45 0.82
CA VAL A 46 -13.24 -0.85 0.32
C VAL A 46 -14.02 -0.17 1.45
N LYS A 47 -13.88 -0.69 2.67
CA LYS A 47 -14.45 -0.14 3.90
C LYS A 47 -13.32 0.19 4.88
N ALA A 48 -13.44 1.32 5.58
CA ALA A 48 -12.44 1.74 6.57
C ALA A 48 -12.24 0.69 7.69
N GLY A 49 -13.30 -0.04 8.07
CA GLY A 49 -13.22 -1.10 9.08
C GLY A 49 -12.38 -2.32 8.70
N ASP A 50 -12.02 -2.46 7.41
CA ASP A 50 -11.16 -3.55 6.94
C ASP A 50 -9.66 -3.18 7.03
N LEU A 51 -9.31 -1.95 7.43
CA LEU A 51 -7.93 -1.47 7.53
C LEU A 51 -7.11 -2.27 8.55
N ASP A 52 -7.67 -2.53 9.73
CA ASP A 52 -6.95 -3.25 10.79
C ASP A 52 -6.61 -4.69 10.36
N ILE A 53 -7.55 -5.33 9.65
CA ILE A 53 -7.34 -6.68 9.10
C ILE A 53 -6.25 -6.64 8.04
N ALA A 54 -6.31 -5.70 7.09
CA ALA A 54 -5.28 -5.53 6.06
C ALA A 54 -3.89 -5.28 6.69
N TRP A 55 -3.80 -4.44 7.72
CA TRP A 55 -2.55 -4.17 8.43
C TRP A 55 -1.98 -5.41 9.11
N GLN A 56 -2.82 -6.22 9.77
CA GLN A 56 -2.39 -7.47 10.37
C GLN A 56 -1.90 -8.49 9.35
N LEU A 57 -2.59 -8.61 8.21
CA LEU A 57 -2.20 -9.51 7.13
C LEU A 57 -0.86 -9.08 6.49
N TYR A 58 -0.66 -7.77 6.30
CA TYR A 58 0.61 -7.21 5.86
C TYR A 58 1.75 -7.54 6.83
N LEU A 59 1.55 -7.30 8.13
CA LEU A 59 2.55 -7.60 9.15
C LEU A 59 2.92 -9.08 9.23
N LYS A 60 1.93 -9.97 9.04
CA LYS A 60 2.13 -11.43 9.06
C LYS A 60 2.62 -12.01 7.73
N GLN A 61 2.69 -11.19 6.68
CA GLN A 61 2.94 -11.64 5.31
C GLN A 61 2.01 -12.78 4.86
N ASP A 62 0.75 -12.76 5.32
CA ASP A 62 -0.25 -13.79 4.99
C ASP A 62 -0.89 -13.51 3.63
N MET A 63 -0.22 -13.99 2.58
CA MET A 63 -0.63 -13.81 1.19
C MET A 63 -1.92 -14.56 0.86
N GLN A 64 -2.16 -15.72 1.49
CA GLN A 64 -3.33 -16.55 1.20
C GLN A 64 -4.62 -15.86 1.67
N SER A 65 -4.65 -15.39 2.93
CA SER A 65 -5.78 -14.66 3.47
C SER A 65 -5.96 -13.30 2.78
N THR A 66 -4.86 -12.66 2.38
CA THR A 66 -4.91 -11.42 1.60
C THR A 66 -5.60 -11.65 0.26
N GLN A 67 -5.24 -12.70 -0.47
CA GLN A 67 -5.85 -13.03 -1.76
C GLN A 67 -7.34 -13.34 -1.61
N ALA A 68 -7.75 -14.11 -0.59
CA ALA A 68 -9.16 -14.38 -0.33
C ALA A 68 -9.99 -13.09 -0.11
N LEU A 69 -9.41 -12.09 0.57
CA LEU A 69 -10.06 -10.79 0.75
C LEU A 69 -10.11 -9.95 -0.52
N LYS A 70 -9.09 -10.04 -1.39
CA LYS A 70 -9.11 -9.44 -2.73
C LYS A 70 -10.20 -10.08 -3.60
N ASP A 71 -10.27 -11.41 -3.63
CA ASP A 71 -11.25 -12.17 -4.41
C ASP A 71 -12.69 -11.90 -3.96
N SER A 72 -12.90 -11.69 -2.66
CA SER A 72 -14.21 -11.27 -2.11
C SER A 72 -14.56 -9.80 -2.37
N GLY A 73 -13.67 -9.02 -2.99
CA GLY A 73 -13.86 -7.60 -3.29
C GLY A 73 -13.82 -6.69 -2.07
N ARG A 74 -13.31 -7.16 -0.92
CA ARG A 74 -13.13 -6.34 0.30
C ARG A 74 -11.88 -5.48 0.23
N LEU A 75 -10.86 -5.97 -0.47
CA LEU A 75 -9.62 -5.27 -0.74
C LEU A 75 -9.50 -5.02 -2.25
N PHE A 76 -9.28 -3.78 -2.64
CA PHE A 76 -9.21 -3.35 -4.02
C PHE A 76 -7.76 -3.21 -4.47
N ASP A 77 -7.39 -3.92 -5.53
CA ASP A 77 -6.02 -3.97 -6.02
C ASP A 77 -5.66 -2.73 -6.84
N VAL A 78 -4.56 -2.08 -6.48
CA VAL A 78 -4.02 -0.87 -7.11
C VAL A 78 -2.49 -0.95 -7.21
N SER A 79 -1.94 -0.39 -8.27
CA SER A 79 -0.49 -0.26 -8.46
C SER A 79 0.01 1.08 -7.94
N ILE A 80 1.25 1.09 -7.45
CA ILE A 80 2.01 2.30 -7.17
C ILE A 80 2.95 2.51 -8.34
N GLU A 81 2.79 3.65 -9.01
CA GLU A 81 3.61 4.03 -10.17
C GLU A 81 5.03 4.39 -9.72
N MET A 82 5.14 5.13 -8.61
CA MET A 82 6.42 5.60 -8.12
C MET A 82 6.43 5.71 -6.60
N LEU A 83 7.54 5.28 -6.00
CA LEU A 83 7.90 5.58 -4.63
C LEU A 83 9.16 6.46 -4.62
N GLY A 84 8.99 7.75 -4.34
CA GLY A 84 10.10 8.69 -4.20
C GLY A 84 10.46 8.92 -2.73
N VAL A 85 11.57 8.35 -2.26
CA VAL A 85 12.04 8.53 -0.88
C VAL A 85 13.42 9.17 -0.83
N TRP A 86 13.60 10.15 0.07
CA TRP A 86 14.86 10.87 0.24
C TRP A 86 15.33 10.88 1.70
N ASP A 87 16.65 11.00 1.88
CA ASP A 87 17.33 11.08 3.18
C ASP A 87 16.96 9.92 4.14
N THR A 88 16.96 8.68 3.64
CA THR A 88 16.76 7.51 4.49
C THR A 88 18.02 7.21 5.26
N VAL A 89 18.23 7.95 6.35
CA VAL A 89 19.26 7.62 7.34
C VAL A 89 18.81 6.33 8.02
N LYS A 90 19.55 5.23 7.80
CA LYS A 90 19.35 3.95 8.50
C LYS A 90 19.44 4.20 10.01
N THR A 91 18.39 3.86 10.76
CA THR A 91 18.52 3.72 12.22
C THR A 91 19.23 2.40 12.48
N THR A 92 20.33 2.43 13.24
CA THR A 92 21.29 1.33 13.48
C THR A 92 20.74 0.08 14.19
N THR A 93 19.41 -0.15 14.25
CA THR A 93 18.83 -1.23 15.08
C THR A 93 17.90 -2.21 14.39
N ASP A 94 17.62 -2.09 13.08
CA ASP A 94 16.85 -3.12 12.37
C ASP A 94 17.77 -3.95 11.49
N SER A 95 17.80 -5.26 11.75
CA SER A 95 18.50 -6.27 10.97
C SER A 95 18.17 -6.14 9.48
N ASP A 96 19.22 -6.09 8.67
CA ASP A 96 19.26 -5.88 7.22
C ASP A 96 18.02 -6.34 6.45
N PHE A 97 17.17 -5.36 6.10
CA PHE A 97 16.29 -5.49 4.94
C PHE A 97 17.15 -5.29 3.68
N HIS A 98 17.32 -6.35 2.90
CA HIS A 98 17.96 -6.28 1.59
C HIS A 98 17.10 -5.44 0.64
N ASP A 99 17.57 -4.24 0.32
CA ASP A 99 17.12 -3.44 -0.82
C ASP A 99 17.59 -4.14 -2.10
N THR A 100 16.78 -5.02 -2.67
CA THR A 100 16.88 -5.39 -4.09
C THR A 100 15.76 -4.68 -4.82
N ALA A 101 16.16 -3.62 -5.53
CA ALA A 101 15.38 -2.98 -6.58
C ALA A 101 15.12 -3.94 -7.75
#